data_AF-A0A497LWJ8-F1
#
_entry.id   AF-A0A497LWJ8-F1
#
_cell.length_a   1.000
_cell.length_b   1.000
_cell.length_c   1.000
_cell.angle_alpha   90.00
_cell.angle_beta   90.00
_cell.angle_gamma   90.00
#
_symmetry.space_group_name_H-M   'P 1'
#
loop_
_entity.id
_entity.type
_entity.pdbx_description
1 polymer ?
#
loop_
_entity_poly.entity_id
_entity_poly.type
_entity_poly.pdbx_seq_one_letter_code
_entity_poly.pdbx_strand_id
1 'polypeptide(L)' 'MNLEAAIVTISILCLAAAIYLAMLSTQIIDMQFRTRLVNWAVLCLIGGTAILACWLISQTIKRAIEKEESNKNSIF' A
#
# COMPACT_ATOMS: atom_id res chain seq x y z
N MET A 1 7.37 13.83 -5.61
CA MET A 1 6.04 13.96 -6.23
C MET A 1 5.65 12.78 -7.14
N ASN A 2 6.40 12.41 -8.19
CA ASN A 2 5.96 11.32 -9.10
C ASN A 2 5.93 9.92 -8.46
N LEU A 3 6.90 9.61 -7.60
CA LEU A 3 6.99 8.30 -6.95
C LEU A 3 5.88 8.10 -5.90
N GLU A 4 5.51 9.17 -5.21
CA GLU A 4 4.47 9.17 -4.18
C GLU A 4 3.09 8.98 -4.80
N ALA A 5 2.83 9.70 -5.89
CA ALA A 5 1.64 9.48 -6.69
C ALA A 5 1.59 8.02 -7.17
N ALA A 6 2.68 7.48 -7.72
CA ALA A 6 2.73 6.09 -8.18
C ALA A 6 2.40 5.07 -7.07
N ILE A 7 2.92 5.25 -5.85
CA ILE A 7 2.63 4.38 -4.71
C ILE A 7 1.14 4.42 -4.35
N VAL A 8 0.55 5.62 -4.32
CA VAL A 8 -0.89 5.80 -4.05
C VAL A 8 -1.73 5.16 -5.16
N THR A 9 -1.37 5.37 -6.43
CA THR A 9 -2.09 4.77 -7.56
C THR A 9 -2.02 3.25 -7.53
N ILE A 10 -0.86 2.67 -7.21
CA ILE A 10 -0.69 1.21 -7.06
C ILE A 10 -1.56 0.68 -5.91
N SER A 11 -1.61 1.38 -4.78
CA SER A 11 -2.44 1.00 -3.64
C SER A 11 -3.94 1.01 -3.99
N ILE A 12 -4.41 2.06 -4.68
CA ILE A 12 -5.80 2.18 -5.14
C ILE A 12 -6.13 1.10 -6.17
N LEU A 13 -5.23 0.82 -7.11
CA LEU A 13 -5.40 -0.24 -8.11
C LEU A 13 -5.52 -1.62 -7.44
N CYS A 14 -4.75 -1.86 -6.38
CA CYS A 14 -4.79 -3.08 -5.59
C CYS A 14 -6.14 -3.27 -4.86
N LEU A 15 -6.67 -2.18 -4.29
CA LEU A 15 -7.99 -2.13 -3.68
C LEU A 15 -9.11 -2.38 -4.71
N ALA A 16 -9.03 -1.76 -5.88
CA ALA A 16 -9.98 -1.98 -6.97
C ALA A 16 -9.96 -3.43 -7.46
N ALA A 17 -8.76 -4.02 -7.60
CA ALA A 17 -8.61 -5.43 -7.96
C ALA A 17 -9.20 -6.37 -6.90
N ALA A 18 -9.00 -6.08 -5.61
CA ALA A 18 -9.60 -6.85 -4.52
C ALA A 18 -11.14 -6.83 -4.54
N ILE A 19 -11.74 -5.66 -4.79
CA ILE A 19 -13.20 -5.51 -4.91
C ILE A 19 -13.71 -6.27 -6.14
N TYR A 20 -13.01 -6.20 -7.26
CA TYR A 20 -13.37 -6.92 -8.48
C TYR A 20 -13.33 -8.44 -8.27
N LEU A 21 -12.27 -8.95 -7.64
CA LEU A 21 -12.14 -10.36 -7.26
C LEU A 21 -13.23 -10.80 -6.29
N ALA A 22 -13.65 -9.94 -5.36
CA ALA A 22 -14.74 -10.20 -4.42
C ALA A 22 -16.12 -10.25 -5.11
N MET A 23 -16.40 -9.35 -6.05
CA MET A 23 -17.62 -9.42 -6.86
C MET A 23 -17.66 -10.66 -7.73
N LEU A 24 -16.54 -10.99 -8.40
CA LEU A 24 -16.40 -12.20 -9.21
C LEU A 24 -16.62 -13.47 -8.36
N SER A 25 -16.09 -13.49 -7.14
CA SER A 25 -16.27 -14.55 -6.14
C SER A 25 -17.73 -14.74 -5.73
N THR A 26 -18.56 -13.70 -5.82
CA THR A 26 -19.99 -13.78 -5.48
C THR A 26 -20.84 -14.32 -6.65
N GLN A 27 -20.36 -14.16 -7.89
CA GLN A 27 -20.99 -14.72 -9.10
C GLN A 27 -20.57 -16.18 -9.39
N ILE A 28 -19.43 -16.62 -8.86
CA ILE A 28 -18.91 -17.98 -9.11
C ILE A 28 -19.54 -18.98 -8.13
N ILE A 29 -20.23 -19.99 -8.67
CA ILE A 29 -20.89 -21.07 -7.92
C ILE A 29 -19.85 -22.08 -7.37
N ASP A 30 -18.64 -22.11 -7.96
CA ASP A 30 -17.58 -23.05 -7.61
C ASP A 30 -16.77 -22.61 -6.37
N MET A 31 -16.88 -23.39 -5.29
CA MET A 31 -16.36 -23.06 -3.96
C MET A 31 -14.82 -23.03 -3.89
N GLN A 32 -14.13 -23.78 -4.76
CA GLN A 32 -12.65 -23.75 -4.82
C GLN A 32 -12.15 -22.47 -5.48
N PHE A 33 -12.81 -22.01 -6.56
CA PHE A 33 -12.48 -20.75 -7.20
C PHE A 33 -12.73 -19.55 -6.31
N ARG A 34 -13.85 -19.56 -5.58
CA ARG A 34 -14.20 -18.55 -4.58
C ARG A 34 -13.08 -18.34 -3.56
N THR A 35 -12.58 -19.44 -3.01
CA THR A 35 -11.53 -19.43 -1.96
C THR A 35 -10.20 -18.93 -2.50
N ARG A 36 -9.83 -19.31 -3.74
CA ARG A 36 -8.63 -18.78 -4.40
C ARG A 36 -8.73 -17.27 -4.60
N LEU A 37 -9.84 -16.76 -5.12
CA LEU A 37 -10.05 -15.32 -5.37
C LEU A 37 -9.90 -14.48 -4.08
N VAL A 38 -10.47 -14.96 -2.98
CA VAL A 38 -10.32 -14.32 -1.66
C VAL A 38 -8.85 -14.32 -1.22
N ASN A 39 -8.14 -15.43 -1.40
CA ASN A 39 -6.73 -15.51 -1.04
C ASN A 39 -5.86 -14.54 -1.85
N TRP A 40 -6.14 -14.37 -3.15
CA TRP A 40 -5.48 -13.37 -4.00
C TRP A 40 -5.80 -11.94 -3.56
N ALA A 41 -7.04 -11.66 -3.15
CA ALA A 41 -7.43 -10.36 -2.62
C ALA A 41 -6.70 -10.04 -1.29
N VAL A 42 -6.56 -11.02 -0.40
CA VAL A 42 -5.82 -10.88 0.86
C VAL A 42 -4.33 -10.62 0.59
N LEU A 43 -3.71 -11.36 -0.33
CA LEU A 43 -2.32 -11.14 -0.74
C LEU A 43 -2.10 -9.74 -1.31
N CYS A 44 -3.02 -9.26 -2.14
CA CYS A 44 -3.01 -7.88 -2.66
C CYS A 44 -3.08 -6.84 -1.52
N LEU A 45 -3.97 -7.03 -0.55
CA LEU A 45 -4.10 -6.17 0.62
C LEU A 45 -2.82 -6.13 1.48
N ILE A 46 -2.22 -7.30 1.74
CA ILE A 46 -0.97 -7.39 2.49
C ILE A 46 0.17 -6.67 1.75
N GLY A 47 0.28 -6.90 0.43
CA GLY A 47 1.28 -6.24 -0.41
C GLY A 47 1.13 -4.71 -0.42
N GLY A 48 -0.09 -4.22 -0.61
CA GLY A 48 -0.38 -2.78 -0.58
C GLY A 48 -0.07 -2.14 0.78
N THR A 49 -0.38 -2.83 1.87
CA THR A 49 -0.11 -2.35 3.24
C THR A 49 1.39 -2.32 3.55
N ALA A 50 2.15 -3.32 3.12
CA ALA A 50 3.60 -3.36 3.31
C ALA A 50 4.31 -2.23 2.57
N ILE A 51 3.88 -1.91 1.34
CA ILE A 51 4.43 -0.80 0.55
C ILE A 51 4.12 0.55 1.25
N LEU A 52 2.89 0.73 1.74
CA LEU A 52 2.51 1.93 2.51
C LEU A 52 3.32 2.08 3.80
N ALA A 53 3.52 1.00 4.55
CA ALA A 53 4.33 1.02 5.78
C ALA A 53 5.78 1.39 5.48
N CYS A 54 6.37 0.80 4.44
CA CYS A 54 7.73 1.11 4.00
C CYS A 54 7.86 2.59 3.60
N TRP A 55 6.84 3.14 2.92
CA TRP A 55 6.80 4.55 2.56
C TRP A 55 6.72 5.49 3.76
N LEU A 56 5.86 5.19 4.75
CA LEU A 56 5.74 5.98 5.98
C LEU A 56 7.05 6.02 6.77
N ILE A 57 7.77 4.89 6.86
CA ILE A 57 9.07 4.80 7.50
C ILE A 57 10.09 5.69 6.76
N SER A 58 10.15 5.60 5.44
CA SER A 58 11.03 6.43 4.61
C SER A 58 10.74 7.93 4.78
N GLN A 59 9.47 8.32 4.86
CA GLN A 59 9.08 9.72 5.13
C GLN A 59 9.46 10.18 6.53
N THR A 60 9.29 9.30 7.52
CA THR A 60 9.63 9.60 8.92
C THR A 60 11.14 9.80 9.07
N ILE A 61 11.95 8.97 8.42
CA ILE A 61 13.42 9.10 8.42
C ILE A 61 13.84 10.41 7.74
N LYS A 62 13.30 10.75 6.57
CA LYS A 62 13.61 12.02 5.90
C LYS A 62 13.28 13.23 6.78
N ARG A 63 12.10 13.23 7.41
CA ARG A 63 11.68 14.29 8.34
C ARG A 63 12.56 14.36 9.58
N ALA A 64 13.00 13.23 10.13
CA ALA A 64 13.90 13.21 11.28
C ALA A 64 15.25 13.83 10.93
N ILE A 65 15.81 13.50 9.77
CA ILE A 65 17.09 14.04 9.28
C ILE A 65 16.99 15.56 9.03
N GLU A 66 15.96 16.02 8.32
CA GLU A 66 15.74 17.47 8.09
C GLU A 66 15.57 18.24 9.41
N LYS A 67 14.91 17.65 10.41
CA LYS A 67 14.73 18.27 11.73
C LYS A 67 16.04 18.35 12.50
N GLU A 68 16.90 17.35 12.39
CA GLU A 68 18.24 17.36 13.00
C GLU A 68 19.15 18.40 12.34
N GLU A 69 19.10 18.50 11.00
CA GLU A 69 19.89 19.45 10.23
C GLU A 69 19.46 20.91 10.51
N SER A 70 18.15 21.16 10.59
CA SER A 70 17.59 22.46 10.97
C SER A 70 17.93 22.85 12.41
N ASN A 71 17.96 21.91 13.35
CA ASN A 71 18.39 22.17 14.73
C ASN A 71 19.89 22.51 14.80
N LYS A 72 20.73 21.80 14.02
CA LYS A 72 22.18 22.03 14.00
C LYS A 72 22.56 23.40 13.44
N ASN A 73 21.80 23.90 12.46
CA ASN A 73 21.99 25.23 11.87
C ASN A 73 21.42 26.39 12.72
N SER A 74 20.64 26.09 13.77
CA SER A 74 20.13 27.09 14.72
C SER A 74 21.05 27.29 15.94
N ILE A 75 22.07 26.43 16.11
CA ILE A 75 23.03 26.46 17.23
C ILE A 75 24.35 27.14 16.81
N PHE A 76 24.54 27.43 15.51
CA PHE A 76 25.67 28.19 14.97
C PHE A 76 25.29 29.62 14.64
#